data_AF-A0A1H4I8U3-F1
#
_entry.id   AF-A0A1H4I8U3-F1
#
_cell.length_a   1.000
_cell.length_b   1.000
_cell.length_c   1.000
_cell.angle_alpha   90.00
_cell.angle_beta   90.00
_cell.angle_gamma   90.00
#
_symmetry.space_group_name_H-M   'P 1'
#
loop_
_entity.id
_entity.type
_entity.pdbx_description
1 polymer ?
#
loop_
_entity_poly.entity_id
_entity_poly.type
_entity_poly.pdbx_seq_one_letter_code
_entity_poly.pdbx_strand_id
1 'polypeptide(L)'
;MWDEGAVGPHVSARKTIVHPQVGEVTCDCEVLTVPGCDVRLIVYTVAAGSADAEKPEFLRVTNGVRADGPAPPGPGLFSTP
;
A
#
# COMPACT_ATOMS: atom_id res chain seq x y z
N MET A 1 16.34 0.03 13.62
CA MET A 1 15.04 -0.66 13.77
C MET A 1 15.19 -2.07 14.33
N TRP A 2 15.92 -3.01 13.69
CA TRP A 2 16.12 -4.35 14.28
C TRP A 2 16.92 -4.29 15.60
N ASP A 3 17.93 -3.41 15.71
CA ASP A 3 18.72 -3.22 16.94
C ASP A 3 17.97 -2.50 18.07
N GLU A 4 16.87 -1.81 17.75
CA GLU A 4 16.11 -1.02 18.73
C GLU A 4 15.06 -1.86 19.48
N GLY A 5 14.80 -3.09 19.04
CA GLY A 5 13.91 -4.03 19.73
C GLY A 5 12.45 -3.58 19.88
N ALA A 6 12.03 -2.51 19.20
CA ALA A 6 10.67 -1.98 19.25
C ALA A 6 9.72 -2.89 18.44
N VAL A 7 9.37 -4.05 19.02
CA VAL A 7 8.43 -5.02 18.44
C VAL A 7 7.14 -5.00 19.26
N GLY A 8 6.03 -4.70 18.59
CA GLY A 8 4.68 -4.74 19.17
C GLY A 8 3.66 -5.22 18.13
N PRO A 9 2.49 -5.70 18.58
CA PRO A 9 1.46 -6.16 17.65
C PRO A 9 0.98 -5.00 16.78
N HIS A 10 1.07 -5.18 15.46
CA HIS A 10 0.42 -4.29 14.50
C HIS A 10 -1.03 -4.73 14.34
N VAL A 11 -1.96 -3.98 14.94
CA VAL A 11 -3.41 -4.26 14.88
C VAL A 11 -4.06 -3.43 13.78
N SER A 12 -3.78 -2.13 13.75
CA SER A 12 -4.20 -1.25 12.68
C SER A 12 -3.23 -0.09 12.47
N ALA A 13 -3.25 0.50 11.27
CA ALA A 13 -2.55 1.76 10.98
C ALA A 13 -3.10 2.43 9.73
N ARG A 14 -3.01 3.75 9.67
CA ARG A 14 -3.18 4.49 8.42
C ARG A 14 -1.87 4.53 7.64
N LYS A 15 -1.91 4.25 6.35
CA LYS A 15 -0.74 4.20 5.47
C LYS A 15 -1.01 4.95 4.17
N THR A 16 0.05 5.52 3.61
CA THR A 16 0.06 6.08 2.25
C THR A 16 0.92 5.17 1.37
N ILE A 17 0.32 4.55 0.37
CA ILE A 17 0.99 3.62 -0.55
C ILE A 17 1.23 4.35 -1.87
N VAL A 18 2.48 4.39 -2.34
CA VAL A 18 2.80 4.92 -3.68
C VAL A 18 2.59 3.82 -4.71
N HIS A 19 1.52 3.91 -5.51
CA HIS A 19 1.20 2.97 -6.56
C HIS A 19 1.66 3.49 -7.94
N PRO A 20 2.33 2.68 -8.77
CA PRO A 20 2.94 3.12 -10.04
C PRO A 20 1.97 3.66 -11.10
N GLN A 21 0.66 3.41 -10.95
CA GLN A 21 -0.37 3.81 -11.92
C GLN A 21 -1.35 4.84 -11.40
N VAL A 22 -1.64 4.84 -10.10
CA VAL A 22 -2.68 5.69 -9.48
C VAL A 22 -2.09 6.66 -8.46
N GLY A 23 -0.76 6.72 -8.37
CA GLY A 23 -0.04 7.57 -7.44
C GLY A 23 -0.22 7.13 -5.99
N GLU A 24 -0.14 8.10 -5.08
CA GLU A 24 -0.34 7.88 -3.65
C GLU A 24 -1.77 7.45 -3.34
N VAL A 25 -1.96 6.44 -2.49
CA VAL A 25 -3.25 5.95 -2.03
C VAL A 25 -3.24 5.92 -0.51
N THR A 26 -4.16 6.66 0.13
CA THR A 26 -4.33 6.56 1.58
C THR A 26 -5.26 5.39 1.90
N CYS A 27 -4.79 4.47 2.74
CA CYS A 27 -5.56 3.32 3.17
C CYS A 27 -5.43 3.08 4.68
N ASP A 28 -6.48 2.51 5.26
CA ASP A 28 -6.43 1.92 6.59
C ASP A 28 -5.98 0.45 6.44
N CYS A 29 -5.00 0.07 7.24
CA CYS A 29 -4.43 -1.26 7.32
C CYS A 29 -4.97 -1.93 8.57
N GLU A 30 -5.53 -3.12 8.44
CA GLU A 30 -6.02 -3.93 9.55
C GLU A 30 -5.37 -5.32 9.49
N VAL A 31 -4.99 -5.87 10.63
CA VAL A 31 -4.51 -7.25 10.69
C VAL A 31 -5.49 -8.11 11.48
N LEU A 32 -6.08 -9.07 10.77
CA LEU A 32 -7.09 -9.98 11.29
C LEU A 32 -6.48 -11.38 11.47
N THR A 33 -6.55 -11.91 12.69
CA THR A 33 -6.08 -13.28 12.99
C THR A 33 -7.24 -14.26 12.84
N VAL A 34 -7.05 -15.35 12.10
CA VAL A 34 -8.06 -16.40 11.95
C VAL A 34 -7.98 -17.37 13.14
N PRO A 35 -9.03 -17.50 13.97
CA PRO A 35 -8.98 -18.42 15.11
C PRO A 35 -8.77 -19.86 14.67
N GLY A 36 -7.86 -20.58 15.34
CA GLY A 36 -7.58 -21.99 15.05
C GLY A 36 -6.74 -22.24 13.78
N CYS A 37 -6.25 -21.19 13.11
CA CYS A 37 -5.33 -21.30 11.99
C CYS A 37 -4.10 -20.40 12.24
N ASP A 38 -2.93 -20.83 11.75
CA ASP A 38 -1.73 -19.99 11.74
C ASP A 38 -1.72 -19.08 10.50
N VAL A 39 -2.82 -18.34 10.30
CA VAL A 39 -3.01 -17.44 9.17
C VAL A 39 -3.46 -16.08 9.68
N ARG A 40 -2.86 -15.03 9.11
CA ARG A 40 -3.20 -13.63 9.37
C ARG A 40 -3.55 -12.95 8.05
N LEU A 41 -4.69 -12.28 8.00
CA LEU A 41 -5.05 -11.43 6.86
C LEU A 41 -4.59 -10.00 7.14
N ILE A 42 -3.94 -9.40 6.16
CA ILE A 42 -3.62 -7.97 6.18
C ILE A 42 -4.55 -7.30 5.16
N VAL A 43 -5.50 -6.54 5.66
CA VAL A 43 -6.54 -5.91 4.85
C VAL A 43 -6.20 -4.44 4.69
N TYR A 44 -6.22 -3.97 3.44
CA TYR A 44 -6.11 -2.57 3.10
C TYR A 44 -7.46 -2.06 2.61
N THR A 45 -8.04 -1.11 3.33
CA THR A 45 -9.31 -0.47 2.98
C THR A 45 -9.09 1.00 2.68
N VAL A 46 -9.86 1.52 1.73
CA VAL A 46 -9.90 2.94 1.38
C VAL A 46 -11.21 3.51 1.90
N ALA A 47 -11.18 4.75 2.38
CA ALA A 47 -12.38 5.39 2.92
C ALA A 47 -13.45 5.53 1.82
N ALA A 48 -14.65 4.99 2.06
CA ALA A 48 -15.75 5.06 1.09
C ALA A 48 -16.10 6.52 0.76
N GLY A 49 -16.32 6.82 -0.52
CA GLY A 49 -16.62 8.17 -1.00
C GLY A 49 -15.42 9.13 -1.06
N SER A 50 -14.21 8.67 -0.71
CA SER A 50 -12.97 9.45 -0.92
C SER A 50 -12.44 9.27 -2.34
N ALA A 51 -11.60 10.21 -2.79
CA ALA A 51 -10.88 10.08 -4.06
C ALA A 51 -9.97 8.83 -4.10
N ASP A 52 -9.49 8.37 -2.95
CA ASP A 52 -8.71 7.13 -2.84
C ASP A 52 -9.55 5.89 -3.16
N ALA A 53 -10.88 5.94 -3.03
CA ALA A 53 -11.77 4.81 -3.32
C ALA A 53 -11.89 4.48 -4.81
N GLU A 54 -11.69 5.47 -5.68
CA GLU A 54 -11.77 5.29 -7.14
C GLU A 54 -10.53 4.57 -7.70
N LYS A 55 -9.38 4.71 -7.03
CA LYS A 55 -8.09 4.16 -7.45
C LYS A 55 -8.06 2.63 -7.53
N PRO A 56 -8.48 1.86 -6.50
CA PRO A 56 -8.54 0.40 -6.63
C PRO A 56 -9.58 -0.08 -7.64
N GLU A 57 -10.69 0.64 -7.81
CA GLU A 57 -11.68 0.31 -8.84
C GLU A 57 -11.11 0.50 -10.24
N PHE A 58 -10.41 1.62 -10.48
CA PHE A 58 -9.69 1.85 -11.72
C PHE A 58 -8.67 0.74 -12.01
N LEU A 59 -7.89 0.30 -11.02
CA LEU A 59 -6.92 -0.79 -11.17
C LEU A 59 -7.60 -2.13 -11.49
N ARG A 60 -8.78 -2.40 -10.90
CA ARG A 60 -9.58 -3.60 -11.20
C ARG A 60 -10.05 -3.61 -12.64
N VAL A 61 -10.62 -2.51 -13.12
CA VAL A 61 -11.14 -2.40 -14.50
C VAL A 61 -10.02 -2.43 -15.54
N THR A 62 -8.90 -1.77 -15.26
CA THR A 62 -7.75 -1.73 -16.19
C THR A 62 -6.82 -2.93 -16.08
N ASN A 63 -7.10 -3.86 -15.16
CA ASN A 63 -6.24 -5.00 -14.84
C ASN A 63 -4.78 -4.61 -14.58
N GLY A 64 -4.55 -3.45 -13.94
CA GLY A 64 -3.21 -2.97 -13.67
C GLY A 64 -2.38 -2.59 -14.92
N VAL A 65 -3.01 -2.35 -16.07
CA VAL A 65 -2.31 -1.82 -17.26
C VAL A 65 -1.87 -0.39 -17.01
N ARG A 66 -0.56 -0.13 -17.09
CA ARG A 66 -0.01 1.23 -16.98
C ARG A 66 -0.72 2.15 -17.97
N ALA A 67 -1.35 3.19 -17.45
CA ALA A 67 -2.10 4.15 -18.25
C ALA A 67 -1.20 5.15 -19.01
N ASP A 68 0.12 5.15 -18.81
CA ASP A 68 1.02 5.94 -19.66
C ASP A 68 2.47 5.40 -19.75
N GLY A 69 3.18 5.86 -20.79
CA GLY A 69 4.53 5.49 -21.23
C GLY A 69 5.66 5.66 -20.18
N PRO A 70 6.94 5.42 -20.55
CA PRO A 70 8.04 5.26 -19.60
C PRO A 70 8.09 6.45 -18.63
N ALA A 71 8.02 6.16 -17.34
CA ALA A 71 8.13 7.16 -16.28
C ALA A 71 9.40 8.01 -16.50
N PRO A 72 9.34 9.34 -16.34
CA PRO A 72 10.54 10.15 -16.37
C PRO A 72 11.51 9.63 -15.29
N PRO A 73 12.82 9.55 -15.59
CA PRO A 73 13.79 9.06 -14.61
C PRO A 73 13.72 9.95 -13.38
N GLY A 74 13.26 9.38 -12.26
CA GLY A 74 13.32 10.05 -10.96
C GLY A 74 14.77 10.37 -10.61
N PRO A 75 15.04 11.45 -9.85
CA PRO A 75 16.40 11.81 -9.48
C PRO A 75 17.06 10.62 -8.77
N GLY A 76 18.15 10.14 -9.35
CA GLY A 76 18.85 8.93 -8.89
C GLY A 76 19.25 9.05 -7.43
N LEU A 77 18.56 8.31 -6.55
CA LEU A 77 18.89 8.21 -5.12
C LEU A 77 20.08 7.29 -4.83
N PHE A 78 20.93 7.07 -5.83
CA PHE A 78 22.21 6.37 -5.67
C PHE A 78 23.34 7.28 -6.13
N SER A 79 23.62 8.32 -5.34
CA SER A 79 24.99 8.81 -5.26
C SER A 79 25.84 7.68 -4.69
N THR A 80 26.84 7.27 -5.46
CA THR A 80 27.72 6.12 -5.25
C THR A 80 28.74 6.38 -4.10
N PRO A 81 29.55 5.37 -3.73
CA PRO A 81 29.78 4.90 -2.36
C PRO A 81 30.64 5.80 -1.46
#